data_AF-A0A7X7V0W0-F1
#
_entry.id   AF-A0A7X7V0W0-F1
#
_cell.length_a   1.000
_cell.length_b   1.000
_cell.length_c   1.000
_cell.angle_alpha   90.00
_cell.angle_beta   90.00
_cell.angle_gamma   90.00
#
_symmetry.space_group_name_H-M   'P 1'
#
loop_
_entity.id
_entity.type
_entity.pdbx_description
1 polymer ?
#
loop_
_entity_poly.entity_id
_entity_poly.type
_entity_poly.pdbx_seq_one_letter_code
_entity_poly.pdbx_strand_id
1 'polypeptide(L)'
;QVDLRGGIDEPKRSNRQIPLKFQTRGTIANPPEITSLRKVWQLDPTLIGNRNVLIFAPYENAFAPNNEGDKIKAILNSSEFEFSIDHYRNADATVAVLYNLTNYGYVVLATHGTGGTTFLTGEKADTNSNIWKTKYKALVAAQKLAVFKNVVIGKNGAEKIREDVYGVRHTFISDLTGTFPNSVILNNSCESNKTASLSAAFTGKGAKTYYGYSKIVSSRFCVINADTLTKRLAKDLKTTAEAFMSGNDPYSTHNAAFQMVGANDVHYPDELINGDFEFGKIDGWTKSGDGRVISSLGTQSPAGGSYMGIISTGLGYTTATGSIFQTFTVNQNQSTLTIKWNFMSEEFLEYISSTYQDYFRITIKDKDGNVTTLFSNTIDGIAGLFGATKESPGQLIAVSPGIVFDQGGVYMTGWQTSTFDISAFKGKRITLILAAGDVGDSIYDTAILLDDISVK
;
A
#
# COMPACT_ATOMS: atom_id res chain seq x y z
N GLN A 1 20.28 -3.75 -10.86
CA GLN A 1 19.05 -3.83 -11.68
C GLN A 1 18.13 -4.82 -10.98
N VAL A 2 17.14 -4.34 -10.23
CA VAL A 2 16.11 -5.23 -9.68
C VAL A 2 15.10 -5.40 -10.80
N ASP A 3 15.09 -6.59 -11.38
CA ASP A 3 14.10 -6.95 -12.38
C ASP A 3 12.75 -7.12 -11.67
N LEU A 4 11.81 -6.23 -11.98
CA LEU A 4 10.44 -6.24 -11.44
C LEU A 4 9.58 -7.36 -12.03
N ARG A 5 10.16 -8.39 -12.67
CA ARG A 5 9.47 -9.64 -13.02
C ARG A 5 8.63 -10.12 -11.81
N GLY A 6 7.33 -9.86 -11.89
CA GLY A 6 6.36 -10.11 -10.83
C GLY A 6 6.45 -11.53 -10.28
N GLY A 7 6.17 -11.68 -8.99
CA GLY A 7 6.22 -12.97 -8.32
C GLY A 7 5.34 -14.01 -9.00
N ILE A 8 5.97 -15.11 -9.40
CA ILE A 8 5.57 -16.54 -9.53
C ILE A 8 4.17 -16.96 -10.04
N ASP A 9 3.19 -16.07 -10.17
CA ASP A 9 1.88 -16.34 -10.79
C ASP A 9 1.58 -15.22 -11.80
N GLU A 10 1.83 -15.53 -13.09
CA GLU A 10 1.56 -14.64 -14.21
C GLU A 10 0.04 -14.45 -14.38
N PRO A 11 -0.50 -13.21 -14.42
CA PRO A 11 -1.90 -13.02 -14.73
C PRO A 11 -2.15 -13.49 -16.16
N LYS A 12 -2.99 -14.52 -16.31
CA LYS A 12 -3.40 -15.06 -17.62
C LYS A 12 -4.35 -14.07 -18.30
N ARG A 13 -3.84 -13.23 -19.20
CA ARG A 13 -4.65 -12.50 -20.19
C ARG A 13 -4.82 -13.37 -21.45
N SER A 14 -6.05 -13.52 -21.92
CA SER A 14 -6.34 -14.20 -23.20
C SER A 14 -5.91 -13.32 -24.37
N ASN A 15 -5.40 -13.90 -25.46
CA ASN A 15 -5.13 -13.25 -26.76
C ASN A 15 -4.03 -12.17 -26.81
N ARG A 16 -3.00 -12.26 -25.96
CA ARG A 16 -1.80 -11.40 -26.05
C ARG A 16 -0.99 -11.67 -27.33
N GLN A 17 -0.77 -10.65 -28.16
CA GLN A 17 0.09 -10.77 -29.35
C GLN A 17 1.58 -10.65 -29.02
N ILE A 18 1.93 -9.82 -28.03
CA ILE A 18 3.33 -9.51 -27.71
C ILE A 18 3.73 -10.18 -26.39
N PRO A 19 4.68 -11.14 -26.36
CA PRO A 19 5.07 -11.84 -25.13
C PRO A 19 5.58 -10.89 -24.03
N LEU A 20 5.24 -11.16 -22.75
CA LEU A 20 5.59 -10.33 -21.56
C LEU A 20 7.05 -9.86 -21.52
N LYS A 21 8.00 -10.71 -21.93
CA LYS A 21 9.44 -10.40 -21.92
C LYS A 21 9.85 -9.31 -22.91
N PHE A 22 8.98 -8.97 -23.86
CA PHE A 22 9.18 -7.92 -24.85
C PHE A 22 8.35 -6.67 -24.57
N GLN A 23 7.50 -6.70 -23.54
CA GLN A 23 6.65 -5.57 -23.19
C GLN A 23 7.38 -4.54 -22.36
N THR A 24 7.05 -3.28 -22.62
CA THR A 24 7.59 -2.14 -21.90
C THR A 24 6.75 -1.87 -20.67
N ARG A 25 7.32 -2.22 -19.51
CA ARG A 25 6.61 -2.27 -18.23
C ARG A 25 7.15 -1.29 -17.17
N GLY A 26 8.12 -0.48 -17.57
CA GLY A 26 8.82 0.46 -16.71
C GLY A 26 9.97 -0.20 -15.96
N THR A 27 11.02 0.57 -15.67
CA THR A 27 12.19 0.09 -14.94
C THR A 27 12.38 0.87 -13.65
N ILE A 28 12.96 0.22 -12.64
CA ILE A 28 13.55 0.89 -11.49
C ILE A 28 15.06 0.66 -11.57
N ALA A 29 15.76 1.63 -12.14
CA ALA A 29 17.21 1.68 -12.06
C ALA A 29 17.59 2.52 -10.84
N ASN A 30 18.56 2.05 -10.05
CA ASN A 30 19.31 2.98 -9.22
C ASN A 30 19.95 3.97 -10.18
N PRO A 31 19.83 5.29 -9.96
CA PRO A 31 20.44 6.27 -10.83
C PRO A 31 21.94 5.93 -10.96
N PRO A 32 22.51 5.98 -12.18
CA PRO A 32 23.93 5.71 -12.37
C PRO A 32 24.73 6.60 -11.42
N GLU A 33 25.76 6.03 -10.75
CA GLU A 33 26.63 6.68 -9.75
C GLU A 33 27.49 7.84 -10.30
N ILE A 34 27.06 8.52 -11.37
CA ILE A 34 27.80 9.60 -11.99
C ILE A 34 27.33 10.95 -11.39
N THR A 35 28.02 11.28 -10.30
CA THR A 35 28.52 12.61 -9.91
C THR A 35 27.59 13.84 -10.03
N SER A 36 27.24 14.33 -8.84
CA SER A 36 26.85 15.70 -8.48
C SER A 36 25.41 16.16 -8.78
N LEU A 37 24.67 16.40 -7.68
CA LEU A 37 23.46 17.23 -7.54
C LEU A 37 22.06 16.62 -7.80
N ARG A 38 21.85 15.30 -7.69
CA ARG A 38 20.47 14.76 -7.60
C ARG A 38 20.22 14.13 -6.24
N LYS A 39 19.50 14.85 -5.38
CA LYS A 39 19.14 14.43 -4.02
C LYS A 39 17.97 13.45 -4.16
N VAL A 40 18.22 12.14 -4.10
CA VAL A 40 17.14 11.18 -3.80
C VAL A 40 16.65 11.56 -2.40
N TRP A 41 15.43 12.06 -2.33
CA TRP A 41 14.86 12.49 -1.06
C TRP A 41 14.52 11.26 -0.25
N GLN A 42 14.93 11.20 1.01
CA GLN A 42 14.40 10.18 1.90
C GLN A 42 13.11 10.72 2.52
N LEU A 43 12.10 9.85 2.63
CA LEU A 43 10.93 10.11 3.45
C LEU A 43 11.41 10.58 4.83
N ASP A 44 10.88 11.71 5.29
CA ASP A 44 11.16 12.23 6.62
C ASP A 44 10.95 11.10 7.65
N PRO A 45 11.96 10.76 8.47
CA PRO A 45 11.86 9.65 9.42
C PRO A 45 10.76 9.82 10.47
N THR A 46 10.21 11.02 10.62
CA THR A 46 9.08 11.36 11.51
C THR A 46 7.71 11.17 10.85
N LEU A 47 7.65 10.89 9.54
CA LEU A 47 6.40 10.67 8.83
C LEU A 47 6.14 9.18 8.60
N ILE A 48 4.93 8.73 8.91
CA ILE A 48 4.41 7.42 8.48
C ILE A 48 4.22 7.46 6.96
N GLY A 49 4.90 6.55 6.26
CA GLY A 49 5.09 6.65 4.83
C GLY A 49 3.92 6.23 3.97
N ASN A 50 2.79 5.77 4.52
CA ASN A 50 1.52 5.69 3.78
C ASN A 50 0.35 5.42 4.74
N ARG A 51 -0.88 5.49 4.21
CA ARG A 51 -2.14 5.20 4.94
C ARG A 51 -2.68 3.80 4.65
N ASN A 52 -1.80 2.85 4.30
CA ASN A 52 -2.15 1.44 4.23
C ASN A 52 -2.13 0.87 5.65
N VAL A 53 -3.22 0.23 6.06
CA VAL A 53 -3.38 -0.38 7.37
C VAL A 53 -3.61 -1.88 7.22
N LEU A 54 -2.78 -2.69 7.88
CA LEU A 54 -3.04 -4.11 8.06
C LEU A 54 -3.64 -4.34 9.44
N ILE A 55 -4.81 -4.97 9.49
CA ILE A 55 -5.38 -5.56 10.71
C ILE A 55 -5.33 -7.07 10.54
N PHE A 56 -4.43 -7.72 11.28
CA PHE A 56 -4.22 -9.16 11.25
C PHE A 56 -4.83 -9.80 12.51
N ALA A 57 -6.02 -10.37 12.38
CA ALA A 57 -6.87 -10.83 13.48
C ALA A 57 -7.27 -12.32 13.35
N PRO A 58 -6.31 -13.25 13.45
CA PRO A 58 -6.55 -14.70 13.25
C PRO A 58 -7.43 -15.38 14.30
N TYR A 59 -7.76 -14.71 15.40
CA TYR A 59 -8.54 -15.27 16.51
C TYR A 59 -9.75 -14.42 16.88
N GLU A 60 -10.23 -13.60 15.95
CA GLU A 60 -11.24 -12.59 16.25
C GLU A 60 -12.54 -13.18 16.82
N ASN A 61 -12.99 -14.31 16.25
CA ASN A 61 -14.16 -15.02 16.78
C ASN A 61 -13.88 -15.63 18.16
N ALA A 62 -12.66 -16.12 18.39
CA ALA A 62 -12.26 -16.70 19.68
C ALA A 62 -12.14 -15.64 20.79
N PHE A 63 -11.73 -14.41 20.43
CA PHE A 63 -11.59 -13.27 21.33
C PHE A 63 -12.89 -12.52 21.61
N ALA A 64 -13.96 -12.81 20.86
CA ALA A 64 -15.27 -12.23 21.10
C ALA A 64 -15.69 -12.34 22.59
N PRO A 65 -16.25 -11.25 23.17
CA PRO A 65 -16.60 -9.99 22.52
C PRO A 65 -15.46 -8.95 22.46
N ASN A 66 -14.26 -9.26 22.98
CA ASN A 66 -13.14 -8.33 23.04
C ASN A 66 -12.27 -8.46 21.79
N ASN A 67 -12.78 -7.99 20.65
CA ASN A 67 -12.00 -7.82 19.42
C ASN A 67 -11.73 -6.33 19.14
N GLU A 68 -10.54 -6.02 18.66
CA GLU A 68 -10.13 -4.65 18.33
C GLU A 68 -10.34 -4.31 16.85
N GLY A 69 -10.42 -5.30 15.96
CA GLY A 69 -10.41 -5.11 14.50
C GLY A 69 -11.52 -4.18 14.00
N ASP A 70 -12.78 -4.51 14.30
CA ASP A 70 -13.93 -3.69 13.86
C ASP A 70 -13.93 -2.28 14.48
N LYS A 71 -13.41 -2.12 15.71
CA LYS A 71 -13.26 -0.80 16.35
C LYS A 71 -12.21 0.06 15.66
N ILE A 72 -11.04 -0.52 15.36
CA ILE A 72 -9.98 0.17 14.60
C ILE A 72 -10.51 0.60 13.24
N LYS A 73 -11.22 -0.29 12.53
CA LYS A 73 -11.86 0.06 11.24
C LYS A 73 -12.82 1.23 11.37
N ALA A 74 -13.68 1.22 12.39
CA ALA A 74 -14.62 2.31 12.63
C ALA A 74 -13.90 3.65 12.87
N ILE A 75 -12.81 3.64 13.67
CA ILE A 75 -12.00 4.84 13.92
C ILE A 75 -11.41 5.38 12.61
N LEU A 76 -10.75 4.52 11.83
CA LEU A 76 -10.10 4.90 10.57
C LEU A 76 -11.12 5.43 9.55
N ASN A 77 -12.26 4.76 9.40
CA ASN A 77 -13.34 5.19 8.49
C ASN A 77 -14.03 6.48 8.96
N SER A 78 -14.00 6.78 10.26
CA SER A 78 -14.53 8.03 10.83
C SER A 78 -13.49 9.15 10.91
N SER A 79 -12.26 8.87 10.51
CA SER A 79 -11.24 9.91 10.38
C SER A 79 -11.54 10.74 9.13
N GLU A 80 -11.05 11.98 9.09
CA GLU A 80 -11.14 12.79 7.88
C GLU A 80 -10.06 12.42 6.85
N PHE A 81 -9.28 11.37 7.12
CA PHE A 81 -8.27 10.82 6.22
C PHE A 81 -8.76 9.54 5.55
N GLU A 82 -8.35 9.34 4.30
CA GLU A 82 -8.61 8.08 3.62
C GLU A 82 -7.53 7.05 3.93
N PHE A 83 -7.96 5.88 4.38
CA PHE A 83 -7.11 4.74 4.68
C PHE A 83 -7.48 3.56 3.78
N SER A 84 -6.47 2.86 3.27
CA SER A 84 -6.66 1.53 2.69
C SER A 84 -6.51 0.50 3.79
N ILE A 85 -7.60 -0.21 4.12
CA ILE A 85 -7.65 -1.09 5.29
C ILE A 85 -7.82 -2.54 4.84
N ASP A 86 -6.77 -3.33 5.01
CA ASP A 86 -6.81 -4.77 4.83
C ASP A 86 -7.06 -5.43 6.19
N HIS A 87 -8.22 -6.08 6.32
CA HIS A 87 -8.61 -6.78 7.55
C HIS A 87 -8.73 -8.28 7.29
N TYR A 88 -7.73 -9.04 7.73
CA TYR A 88 -7.72 -10.50 7.62
C TYR A 88 -8.14 -11.11 8.95
N ARG A 89 -9.23 -11.89 8.92
CA ARG A 89 -9.89 -12.42 10.11
C ARG A 89 -9.80 -13.94 10.13
N ASN A 90 -9.66 -14.51 11.31
CA ASN A 90 -9.73 -15.97 11.50
C ASN A 90 -8.81 -16.73 10.52
N ALA A 91 -9.34 -17.69 9.77
CA ALA A 91 -8.58 -18.51 8.83
C ALA A 91 -7.96 -17.74 7.64
N ASP A 92 -8.46 -16.53 7.33
CA ASP A 92 -7.92 -15.72 6.22
C ASP A 92 -6.61 -15.01 6.61
N ALA A 93 -6.33 -14.91 7.91
CA ALA A 93 -5.08 -14.37 8.44
C ALA A 93 -3.94 -15.41 8.35
N THR A 94 -3.49 -15.65 7.11
CA THR A 94 -2.51 -16.66 6.74
C THR A 94 -1.06 -16.16 6.77
N VAL A 95 -0.09 -17.07 6.69
CA VAL A 95 1.33 -16.72 6.53
C VAL A 95 1.55 -15.96 5.20
N ALA A 96 0.77 -16.27 4.16
CA ALA A 96 0.90 -15.63 2.85
C ALA A 96 0.69 -14.10 2.90
N VAL A 97 -0.31 -13.65 3.67
CA VAL A 97 -0.60 -12.22 3.90
C VAL A 97 0.62 -11.46 4.42
N LEU A 98 1.39 -12.10 5.30
CA LEU A 98 2.50 -11.47 6.02
C LEU A 98 3.73 -11.18 5.13
N TYR A 99 3.81 -11.76 3.93
CA TYR A 99 4.85 -11.40 2.97
C TYR A 99 4.75 -9.94 2.49
N ASN A 100 3.57 -9.33 2.60
CA ASN A 100 3.31 -7.96 2.18
C ASN A 100 3.38 -6.95 3.34
N LEU A 101 3.85 -7.35 4.53
CA LEU A 101 3.89 -6.50 5.72
C LEU A 101 4.58 -5.14 5.48
N THR A 102 5.64 -5.11 4.69
CA THR A 102 6.41 -3.90 4.40
C THR A 102 5.66 -2.88 3.52
N ASN A 103 4.43 -3.17 3.09
CA ASN A 103 3.61 -2.24 2.32
C ASN A 103 2.75 -1.33 3.21
N TYR A 104 2.64 -1.62 4.51
CA TYR A 104 1.71 -0.97 5.43
C TYR A 104 2.40 0.04 6.34
N GLY A 105 1.90 1.27 6.37
CA GLY A 105 2.32 2.32 7.32
C GLY A 105 1.84 2.05 8.74
N TYR A 106 0.73 1.33 8.92
CA TYR A 106 0.26 0.89 10.23
C TYR A 106 -0.11 -0.59 10.23
N VAL A 107 0.44 -1.35 11.17
CA VAL A 107 0.20 -2.79 11.31
C VAL A 107 -0.34 -3.09 12.70
N VAL A 108 -1.48 -3.76 12.75
CA VAL A 108 -2.08 -4.27 13.99
C VAL A 108 -2.07 -5.79 13.97
N LEU A 109 -1.40 -6.40 14.96
CA LEU A 109 -1.38 -7.84 15.17
C LEU A 109 -2.28 -8.19 16.37
N ALA A 110 -3.53 -8.55 16.09
CA ALA A 110 -4.55 -8.94 17.07
C ALA A 110 -4.58 -10.46 17.22
N THR A 111 -3.57 -11.03 17.87
CA THR A 111 -3.32 -12.48 17.85
C THR A 111 -2.73 -13.01 19.16
N HIS A 112 -2.58 -14.33 19.28
CA HIS A 112 -1.77 -14.95 20.31
C HIS A 112 -0.27 -14.77 20.05
N GLY A 113 0.53 -14.82 21.12
CA GLY A 113 1.99 -14.72 21.05
C GLY A 113 2.63 -15.42 22.23
N THR A 114 3.94 -15.68 22.11
CA THR A 114 4.71 -16.33 23.17
C THR A 114 6.19 -15.94 23.14
N GLY A 115 6.76 -15.80 24.33
CA GLY A 115 8.20 -15.68 24.57
C GLY A 115 8.85 -14.43 23.97
N GLY A 116 8.09 -13.44 23.51
CA GLY A 116 8.60 -12.27 22.81
C GLY A 116 9.23 -12.54 21.45
N THR A 117 9.04 -13.75 20.91
CA THR A 117 9.70 -14.18 19.66
C THR A 117 8.73 -14.54 18.55
N THR A 118 7.47 -14.82 18.89
CA THR A 118 6.51 -15.45 17.97
C THR A 118 5.10 -14.90 18.17
N PHE A 119 4.38 -14.68 17.08
CA PHE A 119 2.94 -14.44 17.06
C PHE A 119 2.25 -15.47 16.16
N LEU A 120 0.97 -15.75 16.39
CA LEU A 120 0.27 -16.85 15.70
C LEU A 120 -0.55 -16.36 14.50
N THR A 121 -0.78 -17.27 13.56
CA THR A 121 -1.67 -17.09 12.40
C THR A 121 -2.98 -17.87 12.59
N GLY A 122 -3.94 -17.69 11.69
CA GLY A 122 -5.17 -18.48 11.64
C GLY A 122 -5.09 -19.66 10.65
N GLU A 123 -3.94 -19.80 9.99
CA GLU A 123 -3.69 -20.87 9.02
C GLU A 123 -3.41 -22.19 9.74
N LYS A 124 -4.22 -23.20 9.42
CA LYS A 124 -4.07 -24.55 9.95
C LYS A 124 -2.75 -25.16 9.48
N ALA A 125 -2.03 -25.79 10.39
CA ALA A 125 -0.79 -26.47 10.11
C ALA A 125 -1.05 -27.89 9.55
N ASP A 126 -1.29 -27.99 8.25
CA ASP A 126 -1.38 -29.29 7.56
C ASP A 126 -0.01 -29.71 6.98
N THR A 127 0.63 -30.68 7.65
CA THR A 127 1.92 -31.25 7.22
C THR A 127 1.84 -32.21 6.02
N ASN A 128 0.64 -32.49 5.51
CA ASN A 128 0.44 -33.26 4.28
C ASN A 128 0.21 -32.37 3.06
N SER A 129 -0.10 -31.10 3.27
CA SER A 129 -0.36 -30.12 2.21
C SER A 129 0.83 -29.94 1.25
N ASN A 130 0.54 -29.52 0.02
CA ASN A 130 1.58 -29.22 -0.96
C ASN A 130 2.48 -28.07 -0.49
N ILE A 131 1.90 -26.99 0.04
CA ILE A 131 2.64 -25.82 0.54
C ILE A 131 3.58 -26.16 1.70
N TRP A 132 3.20 -27.12 2.55
CA TRP A 132 4.11 -27.64 3.56
C TRP A 132 5.34 -28.29 2.93
N LYS A 133 5.12 -29.24 2.01
CA LYS A 133 6.17 -30.02 1.37
C LYS A 133 7.14 -29.15 0.57
N THR A 134 6.62 -28.13 -0.12
CA THR A 134 7.40 -27.28 -1.03
C THR A 134 7.99 -26.04 -0.37
N LYS A 135 7.38 -25.50 0.71
CA LYS A 135 7.77 -24.21 1.28
C LYS A 135 7.88 -24.21 2.80
N TYR A 136 6.81 -24.52 3.54
CA TYR A 136 6.78 -24.25 4.98
C TYR A 136 7.68 -25.17 5.80
N LYS A 137 7.90 -26.42 5.37
CA LYS A 137 8.85 -27.32 6.05
C LYS A 137 10.25 -26.69 6.13
N ALA A 138 10.71 -26.05 5.05
CA ALA A 138 11.99 -25.36 5.02
C ALA A 138 12.00 -24.12 5.93
N LEU A 139 10.89 -23.36 5.98
CA LEU A 139 10.76 -22.20 6.86
C LEU A 139 10.74 -22.60 8.34
N VAL A 140 10.13 -23.73 8.69
CA VAL A 140 10.19 -24.28 10.07
C VAL A 140 11.61 -24.71 10.41
N ALA A 141 12.30 -25.42 9.51
CA ALA A 141 13.70 -25.81 9.70
C ALA A 141 14.62 -24.58 9.89
N ALA A 142 14.36 -23.51 9.14
CA ALA A 142 15.07 -22.23 9.24
C ALA A 142 14.63 -21.34 10.42
N GLN A 143 13.80 -21.86 11.34
CA GLN A 143 13.29 -21.12 12.50
C GLN A 143 12.53 -19.83 12.13
N LYS A 144 11.90 -19.76 10.96
CA LYS A 144 11.04 -18.64 10.52
C LYS A 144 9.58 -18.89 10.88
N LEU A 145 9.15 -20.14 10.80
CA LEU A 145 7.84 -20.59 11.24
C LEU A 145 7.98 -21.60 12.39
N ALA A 146 6.88 -21.82 13.10
CA ALA A 146 6.72 -22.91 14.06
C ALA A 146 5.29 -23.48 13.99
N VAL A 147 5.10 -24.70 14.46
CA VAL A 147 3.78 -25.33 14.58
C VAL A 147 3.35 -25.27 16.05
N PHE A 148 2.21 -24.64 16.31
CA PHE A 148 1.60 -24.56 17.62
C PHE A 148 0.41 -25.49 17.68
N LYS A 149 0.42 -26.39 18.67
CA LYS A 149 -0.58 -27.45 18.76
C LYS A 149 -1.79 -27.06 19.59
N ASN A 150 -2.96 -27.57 19.21
CA ASN A 150 -4.20 -27.48 19.98
C ASN A 150 -4.60 -26.05 20.39
N VAL A 151 -4.35 -25.07 19.53
CA VAL A 151 -4.68 -23.65 19.76
C VAL A 151 -6.18 -23.44 19.60
N VAL A 152 -6.79 -22.67 20.50
CA VAL A 152 -8.23 -22.35 20.41
C VAL A 152 -8.43 -21.33 19.29
N ILE A 153 -9.02 -21.76 18.18
CA ILE A 153 -9.27 -20.91 17.00
C ILE A 153 -10.70 -20.35 16.94
N GLY A 154 -11.61 -20.90 17.75
CA GLY A 154 -13.00 -20.49 17.76
C GLY A 154 -13.80 -21.12 18.89
N LYS A 155 -15.07 -20.77 18.96
CA LYS A 155 -16.02 -21.31 19.94
C LYS A 155 -17.35 -21.63 19.24
N ASN A 156 -17.98 -22.73 19.63
CA ASN A 156 -19.37 -23.04 19.29
C ASN A 156 -20.16 -23.14 20.60
N GLY A 157 -20.84 -22.05 20.99
CA GLY A 157 -21.37 -21.92 22.34
C GLY A 157 -20.25 -21.95 23.39
N ALA A 158 -20.31 -22.92 24.33
CA ALA A 158 -19.28 -23.13 25.34
C ALA A 158 -18.09 -24.00 24.85
N GLU A 159 -18.25 -24.71 23.73
CA GLU A 159 -17.23 -25.61 23.20
C GLU A 159 -16.10 -24.83 22.53
N LYS A 160 -14.85 -25.24 22.80
CA LYS A 160 -13.65 -24.63 22.19
C LYS A 160 -13.21 -25.46 20.99
N ILE A 161 -13.16 -24.82 19.82
CA ILE A 161 -12.61 -25.42 18.61
C ILE A 161 -11.10 -25.24 18.65
N ARG A 162 -10.36 -26.34 18.49
CA ARG A 162 -8.90 -26.37 18.59
C ARG A 162 -8.27 -26.94 17.33
N GLU A 163 -7.17 -26.33 16.90
CA GLU A 163 -6.41 -26.75 15.72
C GLU A 163 -4.91 -26.56 15.95
N ASP A 164 -4.11 -27.28 15.17
CA ASP A 164 -2.69 -26.98 15.02
C ASP A 164 -2.56 -25.83 14.01
N VAL A 165 -1.73 -24.82 14.31
CA VAL A 165 -1.61 -23.58 13.53
C VAL A 165 -0.16 -23.16 13.35
N TYR A 166 0.12 -22.36 12.32
CA TYR A 166 1.44 -21.76 12.16
C TYR A 166 1.64 -20.54 13.07
N GLY A 167 2.81 -20.47 13.69
CA GLY A 167 3.35 -19.29 14.35
C GLY A 167 4.50 -18.69 13.54
N VAL A 168 4.56 -17.37 13.49
CA VAL A 168 5.53 -16.58 12.74
C VAL A 168 6.55 -16.00 13.72
N ARG A 169 7.82 -16.32 13.49
CA ARG A 169 8.94 -15.90 14.33
C ARG A 169 9.52 -14.59 13.84
N HIS A 170 10.19 -13.87 14.74
CA HIS A 170 10.88 -12.62 14.42
C HIS A 170 11.86 -12.72 13.23
N THR A 171 12.51 -13.86 13.03
CA THR A 171 13.40 -14.15 11.88
C THR A 171 12.67 -14.13 10.53
N PHE A 172 11.38 -14.48 10.49
CA PHE A 172 10.57 -14.33 9.28
C PHE A 172 10.46 -12.84 8.90
N ILE A 173 10.21 -11.97 9.89
CA ILE A 173 10.08 -10.52 9.70
C ILE A 173 11.39 -9.92 9.21
N SER A 174 12.51 -10.30 9.84
CA SER A 174 13.85 -9.86 9.42
C SER A 174 14.16 -10.22 7.97
N ASP A 175 13.61 -11.33 7.47
CA ASP A 175 13.88 -11.86 6.13
C ASP A 175 12.86 -11.45 5.06
N LEU A 176 11.86 -10.61 5.40
CA LEU A 176 10.92 -10.08 4.41
C LEU A 176 11.64 -9.32 3.29
N THR A 177 11.03 -9.22 2.11
CA THR A 177 11.57 -8.33 1.08
C THR A 177 11.19 -6.89 1.40
N GLY A 178 12.05 -5.93 1.02
CA GLY A 178 11.77 -4.50 1.23
C GLY A 178 11.97 -4.03 2.67
N THR A 179 11.50 -2.82 2.93
CA THR A 179 11.58 -2.10 4.21
C THR A 179 10.25 -1.47 4.52
N PHE A 180 9.84 -1.47 5.78
CA PHE A 180 8.66 -0.73 6.22
C PHE A 180 8.78 0.78 5.90
N PRO A 181 7.71 1.44 5.44
CA PRO A 181 7.68 2.86 5.13
C PRO A 181 7.50 3.68 6.40
N ASN A 182 8.53 3.69 7.26
CA ASN A 182 8.51 4.31 8.59
C ASN A 182 7.33 3.84 9.48
N SER A 183 6.93 2.58 9.33
CA SER A 183 5.67 2.09 9.88
C SER A 183 5.59 2.12 11.40
N VAL A 184 4.36 2.19 11.88
CA VAL A 184 3.98 1.96 13.28
C VAL A 184 3.41 0.56 13.42
N ILE A 185 3.88 -0.19 14.42
CA ILE A 185 3.46 -1.56 14.68
C ILE A 185 2.77 -1.63 16.04
N LEU A 186 1.51 -2.06 16.08
CA LEU A 186 0.80 -2.42 17.29
C LEU A 186 0.71 -3.95 17.39
N ASN A 187 1.53 -4.55 18.24
CA ASN A 187 1.51 -5.99 18.47
C ASN A 187 0.76 -6.34 19.76
N ASN A 188 -0.54 -6.61 19.61
CA ASN A 188 -1.45 -7.02 20.69
C ASN A 188 -1.32 -8.47 21.13
N SER A 189 -0.28 -9.17 20.69
CA SER A 189 -0.02 -10.52 21.16
C SER A 189 0.57 -10.57 22.57
N CYS A 190 0.24 -11.64 23.30
CA CYS A 190 0.80 -11.91 24.61
C CYS A 190 2.32 -11.95 24.55
N GLU A 191 2.97 -11.34 25.54
CA GLU A 191 4.43 -11.32 25.66
C GLU A 191 5.16 -10.70 24.46
N SER A 192 4.48 -9.91 23.62
CA SER A 192 5.03 -9.38 22.37
C SER A 192 6.26 -8.48 22.54
N ASN A 193 6.53 -8.01 23.75
CA ASN A 193 7.76 -7.29 24.11
C ASN A 193 8.41 -7.84 25.39
N LYS A 194 8.19 -9.13 25.70
CA LYS A 194 8.89 -9.82 26.80
C LYS A 194 10.40 -9.92 26.55
N THR A 195 10.78 -10.00 25.29
CA THR A 195 12.15 -9.86 24.80
C THR A 195 12.18 -8.83 23.68
N ALA A 196 13.38 -8.37 23.31
CA ALA A 196 13.54 -7.43 22.21
C ALA A 196 13.40 -8.09 20.82
N SER A 197 13.19 -9.41 20.71
CA SER A 197 13.31 -10.11 19.43
C SER A 197 12.29 -9.65 18.38
N LEU A 198 10.99 -9.59 18.73
CA LEU A 198 9.97 -9.09 17.82
C LEU A 198 10.14 -7.59 17.54
N SER A 199 10.30 -6.77 18.58
CA SER A 199 10.47 -5.32 18.40
C SER A 199 11.69 -4.97 17.54
N ALA A 200 12.85 -5.62 17.78
CA ALA A 200 14.05 -5.44 16.98
C ALA A 200 13.92 -5.96 15.54
N ALA A 201 13.14 -7.02 15.31
CA ALA A 201 12.91 -7.50 13.95
C ALA A 201 12.06 -6.54 13.12
N PHE A 202 11.02 -5.94 13.71
CA PHE A 202 10.23 -4.92 13.03
C PHE A 202 11.03 -3.63 12.82
N THR A 203 11.71 -3.13 13.87
CA THR A 203 12.47 -1.86 13.76
C THR A 203 13.69 -2.00 12.87
N GLY A 204 14.39 -3.14 12.95
CA GLY A 204 15.48 -3.48 12.02
C GLY A 204 15.02 -3.63 10.56
N LYS A 205 13.72 -3.83 10.33
CA LYS A 205 13.10 -3.87 8.99
C LYS A 205 12.57 -2.51 8.51
N GLY A 206 12.80 -1.43 9.27
CA GLY A 206 12.45 -0.06 8.90
C GLY A 206 11.22 0.50 9.61
N ALA A 207 10.52 -0.28 10.44
CA ALA A 207 9.46 0.26 11.27
C ALA A 207 10.07 1.25 12.29
N LYS A 208 9.39 2.37 12.54
CA LYS A 208 9.93 3.40 13.44
C LYS A 208 9.47 3.22 14.87
N THR A 209 8.26 2.72 15.08
CA THR A 209 7.69 2.53 16.41
C THR A 209 7.02 1.18 16.53
N TYR A 210 7.29 0.51 17.64
CA TYR A 210 6.69 -0.77 18.00
C TYR A 210 6.02 -0.67 19.38
N TYR A 211 4.75 -1.06 19.44
CA TYR A 211 4.00 -1.21 20.68
C TYR A 211 3.76 -2.68 20.99
N GLY A 212 3.93 -3.06 22.25
CA GLY A 212 3.72 -4.44 22.69
C GLY A 212 3.59 -4.59 24.20
N TYR A 213 3.61 -5.83 24.68
CA TYR A 213 3.32 -6.17 26.06
C TYR A 213 4.43 -6.99 26.70
N SER A 214 4.79 -6.65 27.93
CA SER A 214 5.88 -7.33 28.64
C SER A 214 5.54 -8.77 29.09
N LYS A 215 4.24 -9.11 29.16
CA LYS A 215 3.72 -10.38 29.70
C LYS A 215 2.43 -10.78 28.98
N ILE A 216 1.80 -11.86 29.45
CA ILE A 216 0.45 -12.27 29.04
C ILE A 216 -0.55 -11.16 29.37
N VAL A 217 -1.31 -10.74 28.37
CA VAL A 217 -2.22 -9.60 28.42
C VAL A 217 -3.67 -10.04 28.17
N SER A 218 -4.63 -9.36 28.80
CA SER A 218 -6.05 -9.53 28.57
C SER A 218 -6.50 -8.85 27.28
N SER A 219 -7.41 -9.50 26.53
CA SER A 219 -7.98 -8.91 25.31
C SER A 219 -8.67 -7.57 25.57
N ARG A 220 -9.27 -7.39 26.75
CA ARG A 220 -9.93 -6.12 27.13
C ARG A 220 -8.93 -4.95 27.17
N PHE A 221 -7.74 -5.17 27.73
CA PHE A 221 -6.71 -4.14 27.78
C PHE A 221 -6.15 -3.84 26.39
N CYS A 222 -5.92 -4.87 25.57
CA CYS A 222 -5.52 -4.72 24.16
C CYS A 222 -6.50 -3.85 23.37
N VAL A 223 -7.81 -4.08 23.53
CA VAL A 223 -8.87 -3.30 22.86
C VAL A 223 -8.83 -1.82 23.26
N ILE A 224 -8.63 -1.52 24.55
CA ILE A 224 -8.55 -0.12 25.04
C ILE A 224 -7.33 0.60 24.46
N ASN A 225 -6.17 -0.05 24.47
CA ASN A 225 -4.94 0.54 23.93
C ASN A 225 -5.03 0.69 22.42
N ALA A 226 -5.56 -0.29 21.70
CA ALA A 226 -5.76 -0.23 20.26
C ALA A 226 -6.69 0.91 19.84
N ASP A 227 -7.85 1.04 20.51
CA ASP A 227 -8.81 2.12 20.29
C ASP A 227 -8.17 3.49 20.48
N THR A 228 -7.52 3.70 21.63
CA THR A 228 -6.94 5.01 21.95
C THR A 228 -5.76 5.35 21.05
N LEU A 229 -4.84 4.40 20.85
CA LEU A 229 -3.66 4.60 20.01
C LEU A 229 -4.08 4.93 18.57
N THR A 230 -5.01 4.16 17.99
CA THR A 230 -5.50 4.37 16.63
C THR A 230 -6.16 5.74 16.51
N LYS A 231 -7.03 6.11 17.46
CA LYS A 231 -7.70 7.41 17.45
C LYS A 231 -6.70 8.57 17.48
N ARG A 232 -5.74 8.52 18.41
CA ARG A 232 -4.76 9.59 18.55
C ARG A 232 -3.84 9.71 17.34
N LEU A 233 -3.37 8.59 16.78
CA LEU A 233 -2.53 8.60 15.58
C LEU A 233 -3.31 9.04 14.33
N ALA A 234 -4.40 8.34 14.01
CA ALA A 234 -5.06 8.46 12.72
C ALA A 234 -6.03 9.64 12.62
N LYS A 235 -6.64 10.05 13.74
CA LYS A 235 -7.61 11.15 13.77
C LYS A 235 -7.00 12.44 14.31
N ASP A 236 -6.30 12.35 15.43
CA ASP A 236 -5.79 13.53 16.14
C ASP A 236 -4.36 13.93 15.66
N LEU A 237 -3.79 13.19 14.69
CA LEU A 237 -2.44 13.39 14.14
C LEU A 237 -1.34 13.46 15.18
N LYS A 238 -1.54 12.80 16.33
CA LYS A 238 -0.57 12.77 17.40
C LYS A 238 0.67 12.02 16.98
N THR A 239 1.80 12.44 17.54
CA THR A 239 3.02 11.64 17.50
C THR A 239 2.82 10.33 18.23
N THR A 240 3.66 9.35 17.92
CA THR A 240 3.66 8.04 18.57
C THR A 240 3.81 8.12 20.10
N ALA A 241 4.61 9.04 20.64
CA ALA A 241 4.71 9.22 22.09
C ALA A 241 3.46 9.87 22.70
N GLU A 242 2.85 10.86 22.05
CA GLU A 242 1.61 11.48 22.54
C GLU A 242 0.41 10.51 22.44
N ALA A 243 0.42 9.63 21.45
CA ALA A 243 -0.59 8.61 21.25
C ALA A 243 -0.46 7.45 22.25
N PHE A 244 0.73 7.24 22.82
CA PHE A 244 1.01 6.18 23.78
C PHE A 244 0.34 6.42 25.15
N MET A 245 -0.24 5.36 25.72
CA MET A 245 -0.78 5.36 27.08
C MET A 245 -0.01 4.35 27.93
N SER A 246 0.93 4.85 28.73
CA SER A 246 1.63 4.00 29.69
C SER A 246 0.62 3.43 30.71
N GLY A 247 0.77 2.14 31.03
CA GLY A 247 -0.09 1.49 31.99
C GLY A 247 0.12 -0.02 32.02
N ASN A 248 -0.35 -0.63 33.11
CA ASN A 248 -0.38 -2.08 33.25
C ASN A 248 -1.81 -2.60 33.14
N ASP A 249 -1.96 -3.82 32.62
CA ASP A 249 -3.23 -4.50 32.47
C ASP A 249 -3.89 -4.79 33.82
N PRO A 250 -4.97 -4.08 34.19
CA PRO A 250 -5.65 -4.26 35.47
C PRO A 250 -6.61 -5.46 35.44
N TYR A 251 -6.83 -6.09 34.28
CA TYR A 251 -7.80 -7.18 34.10
C TYR A 251 -7.15 -8.56 34.08
N SER A 252 -5.84 -8.63 34.30
CA SER A 252 -5.06 -9.87 34.32
C SER A 252 -4.15 -9.91 35.54
N THR A 253 -4.03 -11.08 36.17
CA THR A 253 -3.09 -11.30 37.29
C THR A 253 -1.63 -11.22 36.86
N HIS A 254 -1.34 -11.30 35.56
CA HIS A 254 0.01 -11.18 35.02
C HIS A 254 0.53 -9.74 35.08
N ASN A 255 -0.37 -8.74 35.12
CA ASN A 255 -0.04 -7.31 35.20
C ASN A 255 0.93 -6.90 34.07
N ALA A 256 0.55 -7.18 32.82
CA ALA A 256 1.36 -6.87 31.64
C ALA A 256 1.45 -5.36 31.43
N ALA A 257 2.66 -4.83 31.25
CA ALA A 257 2.86 -3.43 30.92
C ALA A 257 2.71 -3.23 29.41
N PHE A 258 1.96 -2.22 28.98
CA PHE A 258 1.99 -1.73 27.61
C PHE A 258 3.26 -0.91 27.40
N GLN A 259 4.02 -1.23 26.36
CA GLN A 259 5.36 -0.69 26.13
C GLN A 259 5.49 -0.18 24.71
N MET A 260 6.34 0.83 24.55
CA MET A 260 6.71 1.44 23.28
C MET A 260 8.22 1.34 23.11
N VAL A 261 8.65 1.00 21.89
CA VAL A 261 10.05 0.89 21.48
C VAL A 261 10.23 1.62 20.15
N GLY A 262 11.31 2.39 20.02
CA GLY A 262 11.65 3.10 18.78
C GLY A 262 11.49 4.61 18.90
N ALA A 263 11.14 5.25 17.79
CA ALA A 263 10.98 6.70 17.68
C ALA A 263 9.70 7.18 18.39
N ASN A 264 9.75 8.43 18.86
CA ASN A 264 8.72 9.06 19.70
C ASN A 264 7.89 10.11 18.96
N ASP A 265 8.37 10.58 17.82
CA ASP A 265 7.91 11.75 17.07
C ASP A 265 7.23 11.37 15.74
N VAL A 266 7.10 10.07 15.47
CA VAL A 266 6.49 9.57 14.23
C VAL A 266 4.99 9.89 14.22
N HIS A 267 4.48 10.45 13.13
CA HIS A 267 3.06 10.80 12.94
C HIS A 267 2.66 10.69 11.46
N TYR A 268 1.37 10.73 11.15
CA TYR A 268 0.92 10.77 9.77
C TYR A 268 1.08 12.17 9.15
N PRO A 269 1.42 12.28 7.86
CA PRO A 269 1.45 13.57 7.17
C PRO A 269 0.05 14.18 7.02
N ASP A 270 -0.04 15.51 7.15
CA ASP A 270 -1.25 16.29 6.83
C ASP A 270 -1.08 17.11 5.53
N GLU A 271 0.11 17.09 4.93
CA GLU A 271 0.43 17.77 3.67
C GLU A 271 0.67 16.76 2.55
N LEU A 272 0.56 17.23 1.29
CA LEU A 272 0.96 16.44 0.14
C LEU A 272 2.47 16.21 0.16
N ILE A 273 2.89 14.94 0.21
CA ILE A 273 4.28 14.51 0.13
C ILE A 273 4.53 13.66 -1.11
N ASN A 274 5.79 13.62 -1.57
CA ASN A 274 6.25 12.80 -2.69
C ASN A 274 5.47 13.00 -3.99
N GLY A 275 5.08 14.23 -4.30
CA GLY A 275 4.36 14.54 -5.54
C GLY A 275 5.22 14.44 -6.81
N ASP A 276 6.55 14.48 -6.65
CA ASP A 276 7.58 14.30 -7.67
C ASP A 276 8.14 12.85 -7.70
N PHE A 277 7.69 11.98 -6.80
CA PHE A 277 8.11 10.58 -6.70
C PHE A 277 9.60 10.35 -6.41
N GLU A 278 10.34 11.39 -6.01
CA GLU A 278 11.79 11.35 -5.82
C GLU A 278 12.25 10.58 -4.58
N PHE A 279 11.32 10.02 -3.81
CA PHE A 279 11.62 8.97 -2.83
C PHE A 279 12.08 7.66 -3.50
N GLY A 280 11.88 7.53 -4.83
CA GLY A 280 12.16 6.30 -5.58
C GLY A 280 11.23 5.14 -5.22
N LYS A 281 10.19 5.43 -4.44
CA LYS A 281 9.17 4.52 -3.92
C LYS A 281 7.84 5.27 -3.84
N ILE A 282 6.76 4.52 -3.74
CA ILE A 282 5.39 5.06 -3.67
C ILE A 282 5.01 5.65 -2.30
N ASP A 283 5.95 5.74 -1.36
CA ASP A 283 5.73 6.30 -0.03
C ASP A 283 5.05 7.69 -0.15
N GLY A 284 4.08 8.00 0.71
CA GLY A 284 3.17 9.14 0.63
C GLY A 284 1.86 8.83 -0.07
N TRP A 285 1.88 7.91 -1.04
CA TRP A 285 0.72 7.52 -1.82
C TRP A 285 0.19 6.15 -1.43
N THR A 286 -1.13 6.03 -1.39
CA THR A 286 -1.82 4.74 -1.36
C THR A 286 -2.16 4.34 -2.78
N LYS A 287 -2.12 3.03 -3.09
CA LYS A 287 -2.44 2.53 -4.42
C LYS A 287 -3.57 1.50 -4.41
N SER A 288 -4.26 1.40 -5.53
CA SER A 288 -5.13 0.28 -5.89
C SER A 288 -4.78 -0.17 -7.31
N GLY A 289 -4.86 -1.47 -7.58
CA GLY A 289 -4.44 -2.03 -8.87
C GLY A 289 -2.99 -1.70 -9.21
N ASP A 290 -2.74 -1.32 -10.47
CA ASP A 290 -1.41 -0.97 -10.94
C ASP A 290 -1.03 0.50 -10.71
N GLY A 291 -0.47 0.79 -9.54
CA GLY A 291 0.26 2.03 -9.25
C GLY A 291 1.68 1.73 -8.77
N ARG A 292 2.69 2.41 -9.33
CA ARG A 292 4.10 2.25 -8.92
C ARG A 292 4.94 3.48 -9.25
N VAL A 293 6.17 3.48 -8.75
CA VAL A 293 7.21 4.45 -9.10
C VAL A 293 8.23 3.78 -10.01
N ILE A 294 8.64 4.46 -11.07
CA ILE A 294 9.60 4.00 -12.07
C ILE A 294 10.60 5.10 -12.40
N SER A 295 11.81 4.74 -12.84
CA SER A 295 12.82 5.70 -13.32
C SER A 295 12.73 5.96 -14.82
N SER A 296 12.05 5.08 -15.57
CA SER A 296 11.77 5.26 -17.00
C SER A 296 10.71 4.27 -17.49
N LEU A 297 10.05 4.62 -18.61
CA LEU A 297 9.20 3.72 -19.40
C LEU A 297 9.72 3.68 -20.84
N GLY A 298 10.51 2.66 -21.18
CA GLY A 298 11.24 2.62 -22.45
C GLY A 298 12.17 3.81 -22.59
N THR A 299 11.95 4.64 -23.62
CA THR A 299 12.70 5.88 -23.85
C THR A 299 12.14 7.10 -23.09
N GLN A 300 10.99 6.98 -22.41
CA GLN A 300 10.42 8.07 -21.64
C GLN A 300 11.10 8.21 -20.28
N SER A 301 11.55 9.43 -20.01
CA SER A 301 12.11 9.85 -18.72
C SER A 301 11.09 10.69 -17.93
N PRO A 302 11.26 10.76 -16.59
CA PRO A 302 10.54 11.70 -15.73
C PRO A 302 10.55 13.13 -16.26
N ALA A 303 9.48 13.89 -15.97
CA ALA A 303 9.37 15.29 -16.35
C ALA A 303 10.31 16.18 -15.51
N GLY A 304 10.60 15.75 -14.29
CA GLY A 304 11.60 16.29 -13.37
C GLY A 304 12.36 15.15 -12.68
N GLY A 305 13.47 15.47 -12.01
CA GLY A 305 14.12 14.50 -11.12
C GLY A 305 14.66 13.22 -11.79
N SER A 306 14.48 12.09 -11.11
CA SER A 306 15.01 10.76 -11.43
C SER A 306 13.94 9.67 -11.45
N TYR A 307 12.76 9.95 -10.89
CA TYR A 307 11.64 9.03 -10.76
C TYR A 307 10.34 9.70 -11.18
N MET A 308 9.35 8.89 -11.55
CA MET A 308 7.99 9.31 -11.87
C MET A 308 7.00 8.25 -11.42
N GLY A 309 5.76 8.65 -11.20
CA GLY A 309 4.64 7.75 -10.99
C GLY A 309 4.18 7.13 -12.30
N ILE A 310 3.60 5.93 -12.23
CA ILE A 310 2.83 5.32 -13.31
C ILE A 310 1.58 4.67 -12.73
N ILE A 311 0.45 4.91 -13.38
CA ILE A 311 -0.80 4.17 -13.22
C ILE A 311 -1.22 3.59 -14.56
N SER A 312 -1.77 2.37 -14.59
CA SER A 312 -2.10 1.72 -15.86
C SER A 312 -3.30 0.77 -15.77
N THR A 313 -3.79 0.28 -16.91
CA THR A 313 -4.81 -0.78 -16.99
C THR A 313 -4.24 -2.19 -16.75
N GLY A 314 -2.95 -2.27 -16.42
CA GLY A 314 -2.33 -3.44 -15.80
C GLY A 314 -0.97 -3.82 -16.38
N LEU A 315 -0.65 -3.43 -17.63
CA LEU A 315 0.66 -3.60 -18.30
C LEU A 315 1.30 -4.98 -18.06
N GLY A 316 0.48 -6.03 -18.10
CA GLY A 316 0.92 -7.40 -17.85
C GLY A 316 1.41 -7.73 -16.43
N TYR A 317 1.24 -6.85 -15.44
CA TYR A 317 1.46 -7.12 -14.01
C TYR A 317 0.18 -7.57 -13.28
N THR A 318 -0.96 -7.08 -13.75
CA THR A 318 -2.28 -7.35 -13.18
C THR A 318 -3.34 -7.14 -14.26
N THR A 319 -4.57 -7.58 -14.01
CA THR A 319 -5.75 -7.23 -14.80
C THR A 319 -6.57 -6.10 -14.15
N ALA A 320 -6.10 -5.57 -13.01
CA ALA A 320 -6.78 -4.51 -12.29
C ALA A 320 -6.24 -3.13 -12.72
N THR A 321 -7.16 -2.22 -13.06
CA THR A 321 -6.87 -0.82 -13.36
C THR A 321 -6.26 -0.10 -12.16
N GLY A 322 -5.27 0.73 -12.42
CA GLY A 322 -4.45 1.40 -11.44
C GLY A 322 -4.96 2.76 -10.99
N SER A 323 -4.86 3.01 -9.69
CA SER A 323 -5.01 4.33 -9.12
C SER A 323 -4.03 4.57 -7.97
N ILE A 324 -3.71 5.84 -7.75
CA ILE A 324 -3.02 6.30 -6.55
C ILE A 324 -3.82 7.42 -5.90
N PHE A 325 -3.75 7.51 -4.58
CA PHE A 325 -4.41 8.57 -3.83
C PHE A 325 -3.65 8.99 -2.58
N GLN A 326 -3.85 10.25 -2.20
CA GLN A 326 -3.28 10.84 -1.00
C GLN A 326 -4.27 11.84 -0.40
N THR A 327 -4.45 11.77 0.92
CA THR A 327 -5.30 12.72 1.66
C THR A 327 -4.43 13.72 2.39
N PHE A 328 -4.71 15.01 2.20
CA PHE A 328 -3.99 16.14 2.80
C PHE A 328 -4.91 17.33 3.03
N THR A 329 -4.47 18.29 3.82
CA THR A 329 -5.15 19.56 4.07
C THR A 329 -4.69 20.61 3.06
N VAL A 330 -5.64 21.27 2.39
CA VAL A 330 -5.33 22.45 1.57
C VAL A 330 -5.21 23.64 2.51
N ASN A 331 -4.00 24.15 2.69
CA ASN A 331 -3.74 25.26 3.60
C ASN A 331 -4.41 26.56 3.10
N GLN A 332 -4.64 27.52 4.01
CA GLN A 332 -5.36 28.76 3.68
C GLN A 332 -4.68 29.60 2.59
N ASN A 333 -3.35 29.49 2.47
CA ASN A 333 -2.54 30.15 1.46
C ASN A 333 -2.49 29.39 0.12
N GLN A 334 -3.02 28.16 0.05
CA GLN A 334 -2.98 27.34 -1.16
C GLN A 334 -4.28 27.46 -1.97
N SER A 335 -4.17 27.66 -3.27
CA SER A 335 -5.31 27.76 -4.20
C SER A 335 -5.14 26.94 -5.47
N THR A 336 -3.97 26.36 -5.69
CA THR A 336 -3.65 25.76 -7.00
C THR A 336 -3.14 24.35 -6.84
N LEU A 337 -3.72 23.40 -7.59
CA LEU A 337 -3.15 22.06 -7.80
C LEU A 337 -2.54 22.01 -9.20
N THR A 338 -1.27 21.63 -9.31
CA THR A 338 -0.58 21.40 -10.59
C THR A 338 -0.14 19.95 -10.68
N ILE A 339 -0.34 19.32 -11.83
CA ILE A 339 0.05 17.92 -12.11
C ILE A 339 0.65 17.85 -13.51
N LYS A 340 1.81 17.18 -13.65
CA LYS A 340 2.31 16.76 -14.96
C LYS A 340 1.91 15.33 -15.24
N TRP A 341 1.50 15.07 -16.48
CA TRP A 341 1.08 13.73 -16.90
C TRP A 341 1.43 13.45 -18.37
N ASN A 342 1.61 12.18 -18.72
CA ASN A 342 1.77 11.74 -20.11
C ASN A 342 0.90 10.49 -20.32
N PHE A 343 -0.08 10.58 -21.22
CA PHE A 343 -1.01 9.50 -21.50
C PHE A 343 -0.52 8.70 -22.69
N MET A 344 -0.44 7.38 -22.54
CA MET A 344 0.07 6.45 -23.55
C MET A 344 -0.92 5.30 -23.71
N SER A 345 -1.32 4.97 -24.93
CA SER A 345 -2.29 3.90 -25.15
C SER A 345 -2.08 3.21 -26.50
N GLU A 346 -2.41 1.91 -26.54
CA GLU A 346 -2.55 1.13 -27.77
C GLU A 346 -3.88 1.39 -28.48
N GLU A 347 -4.83 2.09 -27.83
CA GLU A 347 -6.15 2.33 -28.38
C GLU A 347 -6.19 3.49 -29.39
N PHE A 348 -5.17 4.35 -29.39
CA PHE A 348 -5.13 5.47 -30.33
C PHE A 348 -5.08 5.00 -31.79
N LEU A 349 -5.67 5.81 -32.66
CA LEU A 349 -6.02 5.49 -34.05
C LEU A 349 -7.16 4.48 -34.16
N GLU A 350 -6.88 3.19 -34.00
CA GLU A 350 -7.84 2.11 -34.32
C GLU A 350 -9.18 2.27 -33.58
N TYR A 351 -9.14 2.72 -32.33
CA TYR A 351 -10.28 2.74 -31.41
C TYR A 351 -10.85 4.12 -31.11
N ILE A 352 -10.42 5.16 -31.82
CA ILE A 352 -11.07 6.49 -31.77
C ILE A 352 -12.52 6.36 -32.25
N SER A 353 -13.49 6.94 -31.53
CA SER A 353 -14.93 6.80 -31.78
C SER A 353 -15.43 5.35 -31.77
N SER A 354 -14.84 4.53 -30.89
CA SER A 354 -15.28 3.17 -30.62
C SER A 354 -15.90 3.06 -29.22
N THR A 355 -16.32 1.85 -28.83
CA THR A 355 -16.77 1.56 -27.47
C THR A 355 -15.62 1.42 -26.47
N TYR A 356 -14.39 1.32 -26.96
CA TYR A 356 -13.19 1.20 -26.14
C TYR A 356 -12.65 2.59 -25.85
N GLN A 357 -12.68 2.97 -24.57
CA GLN A 357 -12.57 4.37 -24.11
C GLN A 357 -11.79 4.45 -22.81
N ASP A 358 -10.58 3.90 -22.81
CA ASP A 358 -9.67 4.03 -21.69
C ASP A 358 -9.50 5.50 -21.29
N TYR A 359 -9.36 5.72 -19.99
CA TYR A 359 -9.42 7.08 -19.45
C TYR A 359 -8.35 7.38 -18.42
N PHE A 360 -8.07 8.68 -18.31
CA PHE A 360 -7.37 9.26 -17.18
C PHE A 360 -8.29 10.24 -16.44
N ARG A 361 -8.40 10.05 -15.12
CA ARG A 361 -9.25 10.86 -14.25
C ARG A 361 -8.46 11.41 -13.06
N ILE A 362 -8.67 12.69 -12.79
CA ILE A 362 -8.19 13.42 -11.61
C ILE A 362 -9.40 13.90 -10.84
N THR A 363 -9.57 13.43 -9.62
CA THR A 363 -10.70 13.79 -8.76
C THR A 363 -10.25 14.19 -7.38
N ILE A 364 -11.00 15.10 -6.77
CA ILE A 364 -10.93 15.44 -5.36
C ILE A 364 -12.15 14.82 -4.67
N LYS A 365 -11.93 14.10 -3.57
CA LYS A 365 -12.98 13.67 -2.66
C LYS A 365 -12.89 14.45 -1.35
N ASP A 366 -14.01 14.99 -0.88
CA ASP A 366 -14.09 15.64 0.42
C ASP A 366 -14.40 14.64 1.57
N LYS A 367 -14.41 15.14 2.81
CA LYS A 367 -14.71 14.33 4.00
C LYS A 367 -16.11 13.70 4.01
N ASP A 368 -17.06 14.26 3.27
CA ASP A 368 -18.45 13.79 3.20
C ASP A 368 -18.62 12.76 2.06
N GLY A 369 -17.53 12.47 1.33
CA GLY A 369 -17.51 11.53 0.22
C GLY A 369 -17.94 12.15 -1.12
N ASN A 370 -18.16 13.47 -1.18
CA ASN A 370 -18.49 14.13 -2.44
C ASN A 370 -17.26 14.15 -3.34
N VAL A 371 -17.45 13.78 -4.61
CA VAL A 371 -16.38 13.70 -5.60
C VAL A 371 -16.51 14.85 -6.60
N THR A 372 -15.50 15.71 -6.64
CA THR A 372 -15.32 16.74 -7.66
C THR A 372 -14.33 16.25 -8.70
N THR A 373 -14.77 16.16 -9.96
CA THR A 373 -13.89 15.82 -11.09
C THR A 373 -13.18 17.07 -11.57
N LEU A 374 -11.85 17.08 -11.50
CA LEU A 374 -11.01 18.17 -12.02
C LEU A 374 -10.64 17.94 -13.48
N PHE A 375 -10.41 16.67 -13.84
CA PHE A 375 -10.06 16.25 -15.18
C PHE A 375 -10.61 14.84 -15.44
N SER A 376 -11.19 14.64 -16.61
CA SER A 376 -11.59 13.32 -17.09
C SER A 376 -11.55 13.34 -18.60
N ASN A 377 -10.59 12.63 -19.19
CA ASN A 377 -10.53 12.43 -20.63
C ASN A 377 -10.41 10.95 -20.96
N THR A 378 -11.13 10.53 -21.98
CA THR A 378 -11.05 9.21 -22.61
C THR A 378 -10.14 9.26 -23.84
N ILE A 379 -9.96 8.14 -24.53
CA ILE A 379 -9.33 8.08 -25.86
C ILE A 379 -9.87 9.16 -26.80
N ASP A 380 -11.19 9.28 -26.95
CA ASP A 380 -11.79 10.27 -27.85
C ASP A 380 -11.52 11.70 -27.40
N GLY A 381 -11.58 11.95 -26.08
CA GLY A 381 -11.28 13.26 -25.51
C GLY A 381 -9.85 13.69 -25.80
N ILE A 382 -8.88 12.80 -25.57
CA ILE A 382 -7.47 13.09 -25.86
C ILE A 382 -7.22 13.17 -27.37
N ALA A 383 -7.78 12.27 -28.18
CA ALA A 383 -7.65 12.32 -29.62
C ALA A 383 -8.13 13.66 -30.19
N GLY A 384 -9.29 14.15 -29.73
CA GLY A 384 -9.82 15.47 -30.10
C GLY A 384 -8.89 16.63 -29.73
N LEU A 385 -8.28 16.60 -28.53
CA LEU A 385 -7.34 17.63 -28.09
C LEU A 385 -6.06 17.69 -28.93
N PHE A 386 -5.62 16.54 -29.47
CA PHE A 386 -4.41 16.43 -30.28
C PHE A 386 -4.70 16.36 -31.79
N GLY A 387 -5.96 16.52 -32.20
CA GLY A 387 -6.38 16.45 -33.60
C GLY A 387 -6.14 15.10 -34.27
N ALA A 388 -6.18 14.01 -33.49
CA ALA A 388 -6.02 12.65 -33.99
C ALA A 388 -7.35 12.08 -34.53
N THR A 389 -7.27 11.25 -35.56
CA THR A 389 -8.36 10.48 -36.15
C THR A 389 -7.94 9.02 -36.30
N LYS A 390 -8.82 8.16 -36.82
CA LYS A 390 -8.47 6.75 -37.08
C LYS A 390 -7.31 6.57 -38.08
N GLU A 391 -7.12 7.55 -38.95
CA GLU A 391 -6.16 7.52 -40.05
C GLU A 391 -4.92 8.37 -39.79
N SER A 392 -4.96 9.27 -38.80
CA SER A 392 -3.90 10.25 -38.55
C SER A 392 -3.67 10.45 -37.05
N PRO A 393 -2.43 10.39 -36.55
CA PRO A 393 -2.15 10.63 -35.13
C PRO A 393 -2.27 12.09 -34.72
N GLY A 394 -2.45 13.03 -35.66
CA GLY A 394 -2.43 14.45 -35.35
C GLY A 394 -1.11 14.84 -34.67
N GLN A 395 -1.19 15.39 -33.47
CA GLN A 395 -0.05 15.76 -32.63
C GLN A 395 0.39 14.65 -31.65
N LEU A 396 -0.26 13.48 -31.65
CA LEU A 396 0.18 12.34 -30.85
C LEU A 396 1.50 11.79 -31.36
N ILE A 397 2.34 11.33 -30.44
CA ILE A 397 3.70 10.85 -30.73
C ILE A 397 3.65 9.33 -30.77
N ALA A 398 3.96 8.74 -31.93
CA ALA A 398 4.19 7.31 -32.06
C ALA A 398 5.47 6.92 -31.31
N VAL A 399 5.39 5.94 -30.41
CA VAL A 399 6.54 5.49 -29.60
C VAL A 399 6.93 4.03 -29.81
N SER A 400 6.09 3.26 -30.51
CA SER A 400 6.48 1.92 -30.98
C SER A 400 7.49 2.00 -32.14
N PRO A 401 8.44 1.04 -32.25
CA PRO A 401 8.59 -0.16 -31.42
C PRO A 401 9.41 0.05 -30.13
N GLY A 402 9.80 1.29 -29.80
CA GLY A 402 10.58 1.58 -28.59
C GLY A 402 9.80 1.39 -27.28
N ILE A 403 8.49 1.58 -27.34
CA ILE A 403 7.52 1.30 -26.28
C ILE A 403 6.38 0.48 -26.87
N VAL A 404 6.06 -0.62 -26.20
CA VAL A 404 5.16 -1.66 -26.69
C VAL A 404 4.44 -2.28 -25.50
N PHE A 405 3.12 -2.45 -25.57
CA PHE A 405 2.34 -3.14 -24.53
C PHE A 405 1.84 -4.52 -25.02
N ASP A 406 0.55 -4.82 -24.98
CA ASP A 406 0.01 -6.18 -25.16
C ASP A 406 -0.28 -6.55 -26.63
N GLN A 407 -0.61 -5.58 -27.50
CA GLN A 407 -1.16 -5.81 -28.83
C GLN A 407 -0.45 -5.06 -29.97
N GLY A 408 -0.29 -3.74 -29.85
CA GLY A 408 -0.28 -2.85 -31.00
C GLY A 408 0.65 -1.63 -30.89
N GLY A 409 0.41 -0.66 -31.77
CA GLY A 409 1.17 0.59 -31.82
C GLY A 409 0.76 1.52 -30.68
N VAL A 410 1.73 1.91 -29.87
CA VAL A 410 1.51 2.84 -28.76
C VAL A 410 1.74 4.27 -29.24
N TYR A 411 0.75 5.13 -28.97
CA TYR A 411 0.87 6.58 -29.13
C TYR A 411 0.79 7.27 -27.78
N MET A 412 1.39 8.46 -27.68
CA MET A 412 1.38 9.24 -26.46
C MET A 412 1.14 10.73 -26.68
N THR A 413 0.74 11.43 -25.62
CA THR A 413 0.56 12.88 -25.60
C THR A 413 1.87 13.66 -25.42
N GLY A 414 2.93 13.00 -24.96
CA GLY A 414 4.06 13.68 -24.33
C GLY A 414 3.65 14.27 -22.97
N TRP A 415 4.61 14.89 -22.27
CA TRP A 415 4.35 15.53 -20.98
C TRP A 415 3.44 16.75 -21.11
N GLN A 416 2.28 16.69 -20.49
CA GLN A 416 1.30 17.75 -20.35
C GLN A 416 1.35 18.30 -18.92
N THR A 417 0.95 19.56 -18.75
CA THR A 417 0.77 20.18 -17.42
C THR A 417 -0.66 20.64 -17.28
N SER A 418 -1.34 20.20 -16.22
CA SER A 418 -2.68 20.67 -15.88
C SER A 418 -2.65 21.40 -14.55
N THR A 419 -3.37 22.52 -14.51
CA THR A 419 -3.47 23.41 -13.35
C THR A 419 -4.94 23.62 -13.01
N PHE A 420 -5.29 23.41 -11.75
CA PHE A 420 -6.67 23.47 -11.26
C PHE A 420 -6.77 24.47 -10.10
N ASP A 421 -7.83 25.27 -10.08
CA ASP A 421 -8.20 26.07 -8.91
C ASP A 421 -8.87 25.17 -7.86
N ILE A 422 -8.29 25.14 -6.67
CA ILE A 422 -8.77 24.40 -5.51
C ILE A 422 -9.13 25.33 -4.34
N SER A 423 -9.30 26.64 -4.60
CA SER A 423 -9.62 27.65 -3.58
C SER A 423 -10.85 27.29 -2.73
N ALA A 424 -11.84 26.60 -3.31
CA ALA A 424 -13.03 26.12 -2.60
C ALA A 424 -12.73 25.09 -1.50
N PHE A 425 -11.53 24.51 -1.49
CA PHE A 425 -11.07 23.51 -0.54
C PHE A 425 -10.11 24.07 0.53
N LYS A 426 -9.80 25.38 0.53
CA LYS A 426 -8.97 26.01 1.57
C LYS A 426 -9.45 25.70 2.99
N GLY A 427 -8.53 25.29 3.84
CA GLY A 427 -8.76 24.85 5.21
C GLY A 427 -9.45 23.49 5.34
N LYS A 428 -9.71 22.79 4.23
CA LYS A 428 -10.36 21.48 4.23
C LYS A 428 -9.36 20.38 3.92
N ARG A 429 -9.61 19.22 4.51
CA ARG A 429 -8.95 17.98 4.17
C ARG A 429 -9.64 17.32 2.97
N ILE A 430 -8.85 16.92 1.99
CA ILE A 430 -9.31 16.32 0.74
C ILE A 430 -8.45 15.12 0.36
N THR A 431 -9.05 14.13 -0.33
CA THR A 431 -8.30 13.08 -1.01
C THR A 431 -8.15 13.42 -2.49
N LEU A 432 -6.93 13.58 -2.97
CA LEU A 432 -6.60 13.60 -4.39
C LEU A 432 -6.49 12.16 -4.89
N ILE A 433 -7.22 11.84 -5.96
CA ILE A 433 -7.23 10.52 -6.59
C ILE A 433 -6.87 10.67 -8.07
N LEU A 434 -5.86 9.91 -8.50
CA LEU A 434 -5.40 9.82 -9.88
C LEU A 434 -5.65 8.39 -10.36
N ALA A 435 -6.47 8.21 -11.39
CA ALA A 435 -6.91 6.89 -11.83
C ALA A 435 -6.82 6.72 -13.34
N ALA A 436 -6.26 5.57 -13.75
CA ALA A 436 -6.41 5.01 -15.07
C ALA A 436 -7.60 4.06 -15.04
N GLY A 437 -8.35 3.96 -16.14
CA GLY A 437 -9.41 2.98 -16.28
C GLY A 437 -9.45 2.37 -17.66
N ASP A 438 -9.77 1.09 -17.67
CA ASP A 438 -10.00 0.26 -18.83
C ASP A 438 -11.50 0.28 -19.14
N VAL A 439 -11.88 0.59 -20.38
CA VAL A 439 -13.29 0.59 -20.80
C VAL A 439 -13.45 -0.24 -22.04
N GLY A 440 -14.21 -1.33 -21.93
CA GLY A 440 -14.69 -2.09 -23.07
C GLY A 440 -13.87 -3.33 -23.39
N ASP A 441 -12.59 -3.41 -22.99
CA ASP A 441 -11.80 -4.63 -23.09
C ASP A 441 -10.89 -4.89 -21.88
N SER A 442 -9.85 -5.70 -22.08
CA SER A 442 -8.81 -6.07 -21.09
C SER A 442 -7.55 -6.55 -21.80
N ILE A 443 -7.41 -6.11 -23.05
CA ILE A 443 -6.55 -6.64 -24.10
C ILE A 443 -5.59 -5.53 -24.57
N TYR A 444 -6.10 -4.31 -24.76
CA TYR A 444 -5.31 -3.11 -25.09
C TYR A 444 -4.97 -2.37 -23.81
N ASP A 445 -3.68 -2.05 -23.62
CA ASP A 445 -3.24 -1.37 -22.41
C ASP A 445 -3.12 0.14 -22.59
N THR A 446 -3.40 0.85 -21.49
CA THR A 446 -3.20 2.27 -21.33
C THR A 446 -2.36 2.55 -20.08
N ALA A 447 -1.40 3.47 -20.20
CA ALA A 447 -0.48 3.88 -19.15
C ALA A 447 -0.42 5.40 -19.03
N ILE A 448 -0.46 5.89 -17.80
CA ILE A 448 -0.36 7.31 -17.48
C ILE A 448 0.87 7.50 -16.62
N LEU A 449 1.85 8.24 -17.13
CA LEU A 449 2.99 8.71 -16.36
C LEU A 449 2.59 9.96 -15.59
N LEU A 450 3.06 10.11 -14.36
CA LEU A 450 2.70 11.18 -13.42
C LEU A 450 3.96 11.78 -12.81
N ASP A 451 4.02 13.09 -12.70
CA ASP A 451 5.16 13.79 -12.09
C ASP A 451 4.77 15.21 -11.61
N ASP A 452 5.63 15.86 -10.82
CA ASP A 452 5.52 17.24 -10.34
C ASP A 452 4.13 17.61 -9.78
N ILE A 453 3.51 16.71 -9.03
CA ILE A 453 2.23 16.97 -8.34
C ILE A 453 2.50 17.94 -7.20
N SER A 454 1.89 19.13 -7.25
CA SER A 454 2.14 20.16 -6.24
C SER A 454 0.90 20.99 -5.93
N VAL A 455 0.81 21.42 -4.67
CA VAL A 455 -0.24 22.30 -4.16
C VAL A 455 0.40 23.60 -3.71
N LYS A 456 -0.05 24.72 -4.28
CA LYS A 456 0.55 26.05 -4.10
C LYS A 456 -0.45 27.08 -3.63
#